data_AF-A0A2G6GP91-F1
#
_entry.id   AF-A0A2G6GP91-F1
#
_cell.length_a   1.000
_cell.length_b   1.000
_cell.length_c   1.000
_cell.angle_alpha   90.00
_cell.angle_beta   90.00
_cell.angle_gamma   90.00
#
_symmetry.space_group_name_H-M   'P 1'
#
loop_
_entity.id
_entity.type
_entity.pdbx_description
1 polymer ?
#
loop_
_entity_poly.entity_id
_entity_poly.type
_entity_poly.pdbx_seq_one_letter_code
_entity_poly.pdbx_strand_id
1 'polypeptide(L)'
;HFLNYVNSKVSGMKMPRLKTPDGKLALIPIAPVAEQKAIVEKVESLMEKCNALEQEVLKSEKHANMLMQAVLKEAFENKAEQGETKM
;
A
#
# COMPACT_ATOMS: atom_id res chain seq x y z
N HIS A 1 -13.59 20.99 4.80
CA HIS A 1 -13.39 22.14 5.70
C HIS A 1 -11.93 22.26 6.16
N PHE A 2 -11.41 21.34 6.99
CA PHE A 2 -10.01 21.36 7.44
C PHE A 2 -8.99 21.33 6.30
N LEU A 3 -9.14 20.43 5.32
CA LEU A 3 -8.21 20.36 4.17
C LEU A 3 -8.20 21.66 3.35
N ASN A 4 -9.35 22.29 3.15
CA ASN A 4 -9.43 23.58 2.45
C ASN A 4 -8.69 24.68 3.23
N TYR A 5 -8.86 24.71 4.57
CA TYR A 5 -8.14 25.64 5.44
C TYR A 5 -6.62 25.42 5.34
N VAL A 6 -6.15 24.17 5.47
CA VAL A 6 -4.73 23.84 5.36
C VAL A 6 -4.18 24.25 4.00
N ASN A 7 -4.85 23.87 2.90
CA ASN A 7 -4.43 24.21 1.55
C ASN A 7 -4.40 25.72 1.29
N SER A 8 -5.24 26.51 1.97
CA SER A 8 -5.23 27.98 1.87
C SER A 8 -4.09 28.64 2.66
N LYS A 9 -3.52 27.95 3.65
CA LYS A 9 -2.49 28.47 4.56
C LYS A 9 -1.09 27.92 4.27
N VAL A 10 -1.01 26.82 3.53
CA VAL A 10 0.25 26.25 3.09
C VAL A 10 0.96 27.23 2.15
N SER A 11 2.22 27.52 2.44
CA SER A 11 3.05 28.46 1.69
C SER A 11 4.44 27.89 1.43
N GLY A 12 5.13 28.43 0.42
CA GLY A 12 6.46 27.97 -0.01
C GLY A 12 6.41 27.17 -1.31
N MET A 13 7.23 27.56 -2.29
CA MET A 13 7.21 26.99 -3.65
C MET A 13 7.98 25.67 -3.75
N LYS A 14 9.20 25.63 -3.19
CA LYS A 14 10.05 24.42 -3.19
C LYS A 14 9.71 23.46 -2.04
N MET A 15 9.18 23.98 -0.94
CA MET A 15 8.75 23.19 0.22
C MET A 15 7.46 23.79 0.79
N PRO A 16 6.28 23.33 0.33
CA PRO A 16 5.01 23.77 0.87
C PRO A 16 4.85 23.32 2.33
N ARG A 17 4.62 24.28 3.23
CA ARG A 17 4.47 24.03 4.68
C ARG A 17 3.34 24.84 5.27
N LEU A 18 2.65 24.25 6.24
CA LEU A 18 1.76 24.95 7.15
C LEU A 18 2.60 25.53 8.30
N LYS A 19 2.45 26.82 8.61
CA LYS A 19 3.15 27.42 9.76
C LYS A 19 2.48 26.96 11.06
N THR A 20 3.28 26.81 12.12
CA THR A 20 2.79 26.38 13.44
C THR A 20 1.61 27.23 13.96
N PRO A 21 1.61 28.58 13.84
CA PRO A 21 0.46 29.38 14.28
C PRO A 21 -0.81 29.07 13.50
N ASP A 22 -0.72 28.90 12.18
CA ASP A 22 -1.87 28.56 11.34
C ASP A 22 -2.42 27.17 11.68
N GLY A 23 -1.54 26.21 12.01
CA GLY A 23 -1.94 24.87 12.47
C GLY A 23 -2.68 24.89 13.80
N LYS A 24 -2.26 25.73 14.76
CA LYS A 24 -2.95 25.88 16.06
C LYS A 24 -4.36 26.47 15.94
N LEU A 25 -4.59 27.27 14.91
CA LEU A 25 -5.89 27.90 14.65
C LEU A 25 -6.81 27.02 13.79
N ALA A 26 -6.34 25.87 13.33
CA ALA A 26 -7.15 24.98 12.50
C ALA A 26 -8.30 24.39 13.32
N LEU A 27 -9.53 24.64 12.86
CA LEU A 27 -10.71 24.06 13.48
C LEU A 27 -10.81 22.58 13.12
N ILE A 28 -10.80 21.74 14.16
CA ILE A 28 -11.02 20.29 14.05
C ILE A 28 -12.39 20.00 14.65
N PRO A 29 -13.38 19.56 13.84
CA PRO A 29 -14.66 19.12 14.40
C PRO A 29 -14.46 17.82 15.16
N ILE A 30 -14.87 17.81 16.42
CA ILE A 30 -14.78 16.63 17.29
C ILE A 30 -16.20 16.10 17.49
N ALA A 31 -16.44 14.88 17.01
CA ALA A 31 -17.71 14.17 17.21
C ALA A 31 -17.88 13.74 18.69
N PRO A 32 -19.08 13.35 19.14
CA PRO A 32 -19.26 12.72 20.45
C PRO A 32 -18.41 11.46 20.61
N VAL A 33 -18.02 11.13 21.85
CA VAL A 33 -17.09 10.02 22.15
C VAL A 33 -17.55 8.67 21.57
N ALA A 34 -18.86 8.40 21.60
CA ALA A 34 -19.40 7.16 21.02
C ALA A 34 -19.16 7.08 19.51
N GLU A 35 -19.36 8.20 18.80
CA GLU A 35 -19.13 8.29 17.35
C GLU A 35 -17.63 8.23 17.02
N GLN A 36 -16.78 8.87 17.83
CA GLN A 36 -15.32 8.76 17.67
C GLN A 36 -14.86 7.29 17.70
N LYS A 37 -15.34 6.50 18.66
CA LYS A 37 -15.01 5.07 18.76
C LYS A 37 -15.51 4.29 17.55
N ALA A 38 -16.75 4.51 17.13
CA ALA A 38 -17.32 3.85 15.95
C ALA A 38 -16.55 4.18 14.66
N ILE A 39 -16.10 5.43 14.50
CA ILE A 39 -15.24 5.84 13.39
C ILE A 39 -13.90 5.11 13.44
N VAL A 40 -13.25 5.06 14.61
CA VAL A 40 -11.95 4.38 14.78
C VAL A 40 -12.06 2.90 14.43
N GLU A 41 -13.03 2.18 15.01
CA GLU A 41 -13.25 0.77 14.73
C GLU A 41 -13.47 0.51 13.22
N LYS A 42 -14.21 1.39 12.55
CA LYS A 42 -14.46 1.26 11.12
C LYS A 42 -13.19 1.49 10.29
N VAL A 43 -12.40 2.50 10.64
CA VAL A 43 -11.14 2.80 9.95
C VAL A 43 -10.13 1.67 10.14
N GLU A 44 -9.98 1.17 11.37
CA GLU A 44 -9.09 0.03 11.68
C GLU A 44 -9.47 -1.20 10.87
N SER A 45 -10.75 -1.59 10.86
CA SER A 45 -11.24 -2.73 10.07
C SER A 45 -10.98 -2.57 8.57
N LEU A 46 -11.07 -1.34 8.03
CA LEU A 46 -10.76 -1.08 6.62
C LEU A 46 -9.26 -1.15 6.34
N MET A 47 -8.43 -0.61 7.24
CA MET A 47 -6.97 -0.65 7.12
C MET A 47 -6.44 -2.09 7.19
N GLU A 48 -6.99 -2.93 8.06
CA GLU A 48 -6.64 -4.34 8.13
C GLU A 48 -6.93 -5.06 6.81
N LYS A 49 -8.07 -4.77 6.17
CA LYS A 49 -8.40 -5.33 4.85
C LYS A 49 -7.42 -4.86 3.79
N CYS A 50 -7.08 -3.58 3.75
CA CYS A 50 -6.09 -3.05 2.82
C CYS A 50 -4.74 -3.76 2.99
N ASN A 51 -4.27 -3.93 4.22
CA ASN A 51 -3.03 -4.64 4.52
C ASN A 51 -3.10 -6.10 4.07
N ALA A 52 -4.21 -6.80 4.32
CA ALA A 52 -4.39 -8.18 3.88
C ALA A 52 -4.34 -8.31 2.34
N LEU A 53 -5.02 -7.40 1.62
CA LEU A 53 -5.00 -7.37 0.16
C LEU A 53 -3.59 -7.09 -0.37
N GLU A 54 -2.87 -6.13 0.21
CA GLU A 54 -1.49 -5.82 -0.18
C GLU A 54 -0.59 -7.05 -0.01
N GLN A 55 -0.69 -7.75 1.11
CA GLN A 55 0.06 -8.98 1.34
C GLN A 55 -0.30 -10.11 0.37
N GLU A 56 -1.57 -10.22 -0.03
CA GLU A 56 -2.01 -11.23 -0.99
C GLU A 56 -1.47 -10.95 -2.40
N VAL A 57 -1.46 -9.68 -2.82
CA VAL A 57 -0.85 -9.27 -4.09
C VAL A 57 0.65 -9.62 -4.10
N LEU A 58 1.39 -9.25 -3.06
CA LEU A 58 2.83 -9.54 -2.96
C LEU A 58 3.12 -11.05 -2.98
N LYS A 59 2.30 -11.86 -2.31
CA LYS A 59 2.42 -13.32 -2.33
C LYS A 59 2.15 -13.88 -3.73
N SER A 60 1.11 -13.38 -4.40
CA SER A 60 0.75 -13.80 -5.76
C SER A 60 1.89 -13.53 -6.74
N GLU A 61 2.47 -12.33 -6.69
CA GLU A 61 3.63 -11.97 -7.52
C GLU A 61 4.84 -12.88 -7.25
N LYS A 62 5.12 -13.18 -5.98
CA LYS A 62 6.20 -14.10 -5.60
C LYS A 62 5.96 -15.51 -6.14
N HIS A 63 4.75 -16.03 -6.02
CA HIS A 63 4.40 -17.36 -6.53
C HIS A 63 4.47 -17.43 -8.05
N ALA A 64 3.97 -16.41 -8.76
CA ALA A 64 4.07 -16.33 -10.22
C ALA A 64 5.53 -16.37 -10.68
N ASN A 65 6.42 -15.62 -10.01
CA ASN A 65 7.85 -15.65 -10.30
C ASN A 65 8.48 -17.03 -10.04
N MET A 66 8.13 -17.69 -8.92
CA MET A 66 8.63 -19.03 -8.61
C MET A 66 8.19 -20.07 -9.65
N LEU A 67 6.92 -20.04 -10.06
CA LEU A 67 6.39 -20.92 -11.09
C LEU A 67 7.09 -20.71 -12.44
N MET A 68 7.30 -19.44 -12.83
CA MET A 68 8.05 -19.12 -14.05
C MET A 68 9.46 -19.72 -14.02
N GLN A 69 10.18 -19.56 -12.90
CA GLN A 69 11.52 -20.13 -12.76
C GLN A 69 11.53 -21.66 -12.81
N ALA A 70 10.54 -22.32 -12.18
CA ALA A 70 10.41 -23.77 -12.22
C ALA A 70 10.14 -24.29 -13.64
N VAL A 71 9.22 -23.64 -14.37
CA VAL A 71 8.90 -23.98 -15.76
C VAL A 71 10.11 -23.80 -16.68
N LEU A 72 10.84 -22.69 -16.53
CA LEU A 72 12.06 -22.47 -17.30
C LEU A 72 13.11 -23.53 -17.01
N LYS A 73 13.35 -23.83 -15.73
CA LYS A 73 14.30 -24.86 -15.31
C LYS A 73 13.96 -26.21 -15.93
N GLU A 74 12.71 -26.65 -15.82
CA GLU A 74 12.23 -27.91 -16.41
C GLU A 74 12.38 -27.93 -17.94
N ALA A 75 12.08 -26.83 -18.63
CA ALA A 75 12.21 -26.74 -20.09
C ALA A 75 13.66 -26.81 -20.58
N PHE A 76 14.62 -26.29 -19.80
CA PHE A 76 16.04 -26.33 -20.14
C PHE A 76 16.70 -27.66 -19.73
N GLU A 77 16.30 -28.26 -18.61
CA GLU A 77 16.82 -29.57 -18.17
C GLU A 77 16.35 -30.72 -19.08
N ASN A 78 15.06 -30.72 -19.51
CA ASN A 78 14.55 -31.72 -20.47
C ASN A 78 15.25 -31.67 -21.85
N LYS A 79 15.79 -30.51 -22.26
CA LYS A 79 16.55 -30.40 -23.52
C LYS A 79 17.95 -31.00 -23.44
N ALA A 80 18.56 -31.05 -22.26
CA ALA A 80 19.88 -31.65 -22.08
C ALA A 80 19.80 -33.18 -22.17
N GLU A 81 18.77 -33.79 -21.56
CA GLU A 81 18.59 -35.24 -21.54
C GLU A 81 18.17 -35.84 -22.90
N GLN A 82 17.43 -35.08 -23.73
CA GLN A 82 17.07 -35.52 -25.09
C GLN A 82 18.23 -35.44 -26.10
N GLY A 83 19.33 -34.76 -25.76
CA GLY A 83 20.55 -34.69 -26.57
C GLY A 83 21.48 -35.90 -26.42
N GLU A 84 21.44 -36.59 -25.28
CA GLU A 84 22.37 -37.68 -24.95
C GLU A 84 21.91 -39.06 -25.46
N THR A 85 20.63 -39.23 -25.83
CA THR A 85 20.09 -40.53 -26.30
C THR A 85 20.31 -40.79 -27.82
N LYS A 86 21.11 -39.98 -28.52
CA LYS A 86 21.35 -40.12 -29.97
C LYS A 86 22.82 -40.30 -30.40
N MET A 87 23.74 -40.66 -29.49
CA MET A 87 25.08 -41.10 -29.88
C MET A 87 25.29 -42.59 -29.65
#